data_AF-A0A2S7YPE0-F1
#
_entry.id   AF-A0A2S7YPE0-F1
#
_cell.length_a   1.000
_cell.length_b   1.000
_cell.length_c   1.000
_cell.angle_alpha   90.00
_cell.angle_beta   90.00
_cell.angle_gamma   90.00
#
_symmetry.space_group_name_H-M   'P 1'
#
loop_
_entity.id
_entity.type
_entity.pdbx_description
1 polymer ?
#
loop_
_entity_poly.entity_id
_entity_poly.type
_entity_poly.pdbx_seq_one_letter_code
_entity_poly.pdbx_strand_id
1 'polypeptide(L)'
;MPWDGQQHIGAGGLYHCPEPQCTSSPFQLSCDLRHHFKNHYKPVSCPIQTCEYRSGEQREMKRHFQEIHAPHTIKWHFCPYPNCGSQFARREYVKRHIKALHPNFSAGS
;
A
#
# COMPACT_ATOMS: atom_id res chain seq x y z
N MET A 1 -1.79 -5.40 20.06
CA MET A 1 -1.85 -6.86 20.32
C MET A 1 -1.88 -7.59 18.98
N PRO A 2 -1.34 -8.81 18.86
CA PRO A 2 -1.54 -9.65 17.68
C PRO A 2 -3.03 -9.95 17.50
N TRP A 3 -3.49 -10.10 16.26
CA TRP A 3 -4.88 -10.49 15.99
C TRP A 3 -5.10 -11.94 16.43
N ASP A 4 -5.89 -12.15 17.49
CA ASP A 4 -6.09 -13.45 18.14
C ASP A 4 -7.11 -14.36 17.42
N GLY A 5 -7.54 -14.00 16.20
CA GLY A 5 -8.53 -14.78 15.46
C GLY A 5 -9.95 -14.75 16.03
N GLN A 6 -10.18 -14.10 17.18
CA GLN A 6 -11.51 -13.95 17.76
C GLN A 6 -12.35 -12.97 16.93
N GLN A 7 -13.48 -13.49 16.43
CA GLN A 7 -14.31 -12.83 15.43
C GLN A 7 -15.16 -11.72 16.08
N HIS A 8 -14.83 -10.45 15.84
CA HIS A 8 -15.68 -9.31 16.19
C HIS A 8 -16.84 -9.19 15.21
N ILE A 9 -17.77 -10.14 15.29
CA ILE A 9 -18.96 -10.23 14.45
C ILE A 9 -20.01 -9.27 15.03
N GLY A 10 -20.31 -8.21 14.29
CA GLY A 10 -21.40 -7.28 14.62
C GLY A 10 -22.76 -7.78 14.14
N ALA A 11 -23.81 -7.03 14.45
CA ALA A 11 -25.17 -7.33 14.02
C ALA A 11 -25.24 -7.42 12.48
N GLY A 12 -25.49 -8.62 11.95
CA GLY A 12 -25.56 -8.88 10.50
C GLY A 12 -24.45 -9.77 9.93
N GLY A 13 -23.57 -10.35 10.76
CA GLY A 13 -22.51 -11.25 10.28
C GLY A 13 -21.28 -10.53 9.73
N LEU A 14 -21.17 -9.22 9.97
CA LEU A 14 -20.08 -8.38 9.48
C LEU A 14 -18.96 -8.26 10.50
N TYR A 15 -17.73 -8.12 10.02
CA TYR A 15 -16.51 -8.03 10.82
C TYR A 15 -16.16 -6.57 11.14
N HIS A 16 -16.16 -6.22 12.42
CA HIS A 16 -15.82 -4.87 12.89
C HIS A 16 -14.39 -4.79 13.42
N CYS A 17 -13.74 -3.64 13.22
CA CYS A 17 -12.45 -3.39 13.83
C CYS A 17 -12.63 -3.09 15.32
N PRO A 18 -11.87 -3.75 16.23
CA PRO A 18 -12.00 -3.52 17.67
C PRO A 18 -11.32 -2.23 18.16
N GLU A 19 -10.56 -1.55 17.29
CA GLU A 19 -9.87 -0.31 17.66
C GLU A 19 -10.90 0.83 17.85
N PRO A 20 -11.00 1.42 19.06
CA PRO A 20 -12.04 2.41 19.39
C PRO A 20 -11.94 3.71 18.57
N GLN A 21 -10.75 3.99 18.03
CA GLN A 21 -10.47 5.13 17.16
C GLN A 21 -10.58 4.81 15.67
N CYS A 22 -10.96 3.58 15.31
CA CYS A 22 -11.09 3.17 13.92
C CYS A 22 -12.52 3.42 13.41
N THR A 23 -12.65 4.39 12.50
CA THR A 23 -13.92 4.72 11.82
C THR A 23 -14.16 3.89 10.56
N SER A 24 -13.42 2.79 10.37
CA SER A 24 -13.59 1.94 9.19
C SER A 24 -14.93 1.23 9.20
N SER A 25 -15.58 1.19 8.05
CA SER A 25 -16.82 0.47 7.85
C SER A 25 -16.65 -1.03 8.12
N PRO A 26 -17.72 -1.74 8.49
CA PRO A 26 -17.68 -3.17 8.70
C PRO A 26 -17.26 -3.93 7.44
N PHE A 27 -16.41 -4.94 7.61
CA PHE A 27 -15.92 -5.80 6.55
C PHE A 27 -16.82 -7.01 6.38
N GLN A 28 -16.99 -7.49 5.14
CA GLN A 28 -17.79 -8.70 4.88
C GLN A 28 -17.00 -9.98 5.20
N LEU A 29 -15.67 -9.92 5.12
CA LEU A 29 -14.80 -11.08 5.26
C LEU A 29 -13.79 -10.89 6.39
N SER A 30 -13.50 -11.97 7.11
CA SER A 30 -12.47 -12.01 8.16
C SER A 30 -11.08 -11.72 7.61
N CYS A 31 -10.80 -12.12 6.37
CA CYS A 31 -9.51 -11.87 5.71
C CYS A 31 -9.26 -10.38 5.47
N ASP A 32 -10.31 -9.62 5.14
CA ASP A 32 -10.23 -8.19 4.88
C ASP A 32 -10.03 -7.44 6.19
N LEU A 33 -10.78 -7.81 7.25
CA LEU A 33 -10.55 -7.27 8.59
C LEU A 33 -9.11 -7.56 9.05
N ARG A 34 -8.60 -8.78 8.84
CA ARG A 34 -7.23 -9.14 9.20
C ARG A 34 -6.21 -8.28 8.45
N HIS A 35 -6.41 -8.04 7.15
CA HIS A 35 -5.53 -7.18 6.37
C HIS A 35 -5.60 -5.73 6.87
N HIS A 36 -6.79 -5.21 7.12
CA HIS A 36 -7.01 -3.90 7.72
C HIS A 36 -6.29 -3.75 9.08
N PHE A 37 -6.42 -4.75 9.96
CA PHE A 37 -5.85 -4.71 11.30
C PHE A 37 -4.33 -4.61 11.32
N LYS A 38 -3.65 -5.14 10.28
CA LYS A 38 -2.20 -4.95 10.12
C LYS A 38 -1.80 -3.49 10.00
N ASN A 39 -2.67 -2.62 9.48
CA ASN A 39 -2.39 -1.19 9.38
C ASN A 39 -2.46 -0.45 10.71
N HIS A 40 -3.14 -1.00 11.72
CA HIS A 40 -3.15 -0.46 13.08
C HIS A 40 -1.87 -0.83 13.82
N TYR A 41 -1.53 -2.12 13.85
CA TYR A 41 -0.35 -2.59 14.58
C TYR A 41 0.97 -2.26 13.87
N LYS A 42 0.97 -2.20 12.53
CA LYS A 42 2.15 -1.97 11.68
C LYS A 42 3.36 -2.80 12.14
N PRO A 43 3.28 -4.14 12.06
CA PRO A 43 4.29 -5.04 12.62
C PRO A 43 5.68 -4.84 12.03
N VAL A 44 5.79 -4.26 10.84
CA VAL A 44 7.06 -4.10 10.15
C VAL A 44 7.59 -2.69 10.40
N SER A 45 8.66 -2.56 11.17
CA SER A 45 9.39 -1.30 11.36
C SER A 45 10.55 -1.18 10.37
N CYS A 46 10.91 0.06 10.01
CA CYS A 46 12.11 0.29 9.23
C CYS A 46 13.35 -0.20 10.01
N PRO A 47 14.29 -0.92 9.36
CA PRO A 47 15.53 -1.35 10.02
C PRO A 47 16.50 -0.20 10.30
N ILE A 48 16.27 0.98 9.72
CA ILE A 48 17.10 2.17 9.93
C ILE A 48 16.69 2.84 11.24
N GLN A 49 17.63 2.92 12.21
CA GLN A 49 17.35 3.45 13.55
C GLN A 49 16.90 4.93 13.56
N THR A 50 17.30 5.71 12.55
CA THR A 50 16.89 7.11 12.40
C THR A 50 15.54 7.27 11.69
N CYS A 51 14.88 6.17 11.30
CA CYS A 51 13.60 6.19 10.62
C CYS A 51 12.50 5.55 11.47
N GLU A 52 11.51 6.35 11.86
CA GLU A 52 10.36 5.90 12.66
C GLU A 52 9.23 5.30 11.82
N TYR A 53 9.45 5.12 10.50
CA TYR A 53 8.42 4.60 9.61
C TYR A 53 8.10 3.13 9.92
N ARG A 54 6.79 2.83 9.99
CA ARG A 54 6.25 1.48 10.18
C ARG A 54 5.20 1.18 9.14
N SER A 55 5.08 -0.08 8.75
CA SER A 55 4.12 -0.56 7.76
C SER A 55 3.39 -1.82 8.24
N GLY A 56 2.18 -1.99 7.71
CA GLY A 56 1.39 -3.22 7.86
C GLY A 56 2.00 -4.43 7.14
N GLU A 57 2.82 -4.20 6.12
CA GLU A 57 3.30 -5.24 5.21
C GLU A 57 4.79 -5.14 4.88
N GLN A 58 5.44 -6.29 4.68
CA GLN A 58 6.85 -6.34 4.31
C GLN A 58 7.12 -5.78 2.91
N ARG A 59 6.19 -5.96 1.96
CA ARG A 59 6.32 -5.41 0.59
C ARG A 59 6.41 -3.89 0.62
N GLU A 60 5.51 -3.28 1.38
CA GLU A 60 5.46 -1.83 1.57
C GLU A 60 6.70 -1.30 2.31
N MET A 61 7.24 -2.07 3.27
CA MET A 61 8.50 -1.71 3.92
C MET A 61 9.70 -1.78 2.97
N LYS A 62 9.82 -2.85 2.16
CA LYS A 62 10.88 -2.97 1.15
C LYS A 62 10.85 -1.78 0.20
N ARG A 63 9.65 -1.39 -0.24
CA ARG A 63 9.42 -0.22 -1.09
C ARG A 63 9.85 1.07 -0.40
N HIS A 64 9.43 1.29 0.85
CA HIS A 64 9.87 2.43 1.65
C HIS A 64 11.40 2.50 1.75
N PHE A 65 12.05 1.39 2.06
CA PHE A 65 13.51 1.32 2.17
C PHE A 65 14.19 1.70 0.84
N GLN A 66 13.71 1.16 -0.28
CA GLN A 66 14.24 1.51 -1.60
C GLN A 66 14.04 2.98 -1.94
N GLU A 67 12.87 3.55 -1.64
CA GLU A 67 12.55 4.92 -2.01
C GLU A 67 13.23 5.98 -1.14
N ILE A 68 13.40 5.70 0.16
CA ILE A 68 13.90 6.67 1.14
C ILE A 68 15.37 6.44 1.49
N HIS A 69 15.78 5.18 1.64
CA HIS A 69 17.12 4.83 2.14
C HIS A 69 18.07 4.34 1.04
N ALA A 70 17.54 3.84 -0.08
CA ALA A 70 18.35 3.40 -1.22
C ALA A 70 17.88 4.02 -2.55
N PRO A 71 17.73 5.36 -2.64
CA PRO A 71 17.16 6.00 -3.83
C PRO A 71 17.99 5.78 -5.10
N HIS A 72 19.31 5.54 -4.95
CA HIS A 72 20.21 5.19 -6.05
C HIS A 72 19.89 3.82 -6.68
N THR A 73 19.16 2.94 -5.99
CA THR A 73 18.75 1.62 -6.49
C THR A 73 17.39 1.65 -7.19
N ILE A 74 16.68 2.78 -7.16
CA ILE A 74 15.34 2.89 -7.74
C ILE A 74 15.42 2.69 -9.25
N LYS A 75 14.67 1.71 -9.74
CA LYS A 75 14.44 1.53 -11.17
C LYS A 75 13.37 2.51 -11.64
N TRP A 76 13.78 3.54 -12.36
CA TRP A 76 12.87 4.47 -13.00
C TRP A 76 12.10 3.78 -14.13
N HIS A 77 10.80 4.08 -14.19
CA HIS A 77 9.89 3.64 -15.23
C HIS A 77 9.50 4.83 -16.08
N PHE A 78 9.89 4.78 -17.35
CA PHE A 78 9.60 5.83 -18.32
C PHE A 78 8.21 5.67 -18.91
N CYS A 79 7.56 6.78 -19.20
CA CYS A 79 6.35 6.80 -20.00
C CYS A 79 6.69 6.32 -21.42
N PRO A 80 6.03 5.27 -21.95
CA PRO A 80 6.29 4.78 -23.30
C PRO A 80 5.70 5.68 -24.40
N TYR A 81 5.02 6.77 -24.04
CA TYR A 81 4.44 7.69 -25.01
C TYR A 81 5.54 8.52 -25.70
N PRO A 82 5.55 8.60 -27.04
CA PRO A 82 6.55 9.37 -27.77
C PRO A 82 6.50 10.85 -27.37
N ASN A 83 7.66 11.44 -27.13
CA ASN A 83 7.83 12.85 -26.72
C ASN A 83 7.26 13.23 -25.33
N CYS A 84 6.90 12.28 -24.47
CA CYS A 84 6.50 12.62 -23.09
C CYS A 84 7.71 12.83 -22.17
N GLY A 85 8.72 11.95 -22.24
CA GLY A 85 9.94 12.04 -21.42
C GLY A 85 9.73 11.86 -19.90
N SER A 86 8.49 11.68 -19.43
CA SER A 86 8.18 11.56 -18.01
C SER A 86 8.68 10.22 -17.44
N GLN A 87 9.29 10.27 -16.25
CA GLN A 87 9.78 9.10 -15.53
C GLN A 87 9.23 9.04 -14.12
N PHE A 88 8.96 7.84 -13.62
CA PHE A 88 8.36 7.62 -12.32
C PHE A 88 9.05 6.46 -11.60
N ALA A 89 9.13 6.53 -10.28
CA ALA A 89 9.70 5.45 -9.46
C ALA A 89 8.86 4.16 -9.49
N ARG A 90 7.58 4.21 -9.94
CA ARG A 90 6.67 3.05 -9.96
C ARG A 90 5.86 2.98 -11.25
N ARG A 91 5.61 1.74 -11.69
CA ARG A 91 4.74 1.46 -12.86
C ARG A 91 3.30 1.95 -12.66
N GLU A 92 2.77 1.89 -11.45
CA GLU A 92 1.42 2.36 -11.13
C GLU A 92 1.27 3.86 -11.41
N TYR A 93 2.29 4.65 -11.08
CA TYR A 93 2.31 6.07 -11.38
C TYR A 93 2.42 6.34 -12.88
N VAL A 94 3.20 5.55 -13.62
CA VAL A 94 3.21 5.61 -15.09
C VAL A 94 1.82 5.33 -15.65
N LYS A 95 1.15 4.26 -15.20
CA LYS A 95 -0.20 3.90 -15.66
C LYS A 95 -1.20 5.02 -15.39
N ARG A 96 -1.17 5.62 -14.20
CA ARG A 96 -2.02 6.76 -13.84
C ARG A 96 -1.71 7.99 -14.70
N HIS A 97 -0.43 8.29 -14.91
CA HIS A 97 0.03 9.36 -15.77
C HIS A 97 -0.47 9.18 -17.21
N ILE A 98 -0.34 7.97 -17.77
CA ILE A 98 -0.86 7.63 -19.10
C ILE A 98 -2.37 7.84 -19.13
N LYS A 99 -3.14 7.31 -18.18
CA LYS A 99 -4.60 7.53 -18.15
C LYS A 99 -4.99 9.00 -18.08
N ALA A 100 -4.20 9.84 -17.39
CA ALA A 100 -4.50 11.25 -17.20
C ALA A 100 -4.05 12.14 -18.37
N LEU A 101 -2.85 11.91 -18.93
CA LEU A 101 -2.24 12.76 -19.96
C LEU A 101 -2.19 12.13 -21.35
N HIS A 102 -2.31 10.81 -21.44
CA HIS A 102 -2.34 10.04 -22.67
C HIS A 102 -3.52 9.06 -22.68
N PRO A 103 -4.77 9.53 -22.50
CA PRO A 103 -5.95 8.67 -22.34
C PRO A 103 -6.17 7.72 -23.53
N ASN A 104 -5.71 8.11 -24.72
CA ASN A 104 -5.80 7.31 -25.95
C ASN A 104 -4.60 6.37 -26.16
N PHE A 105 -3.65 6.33 -25.24
CA PHE A 105 -2.46 5.49 -25.32
C PHE A 105 -2.56 4.34 -24.32
N SER A 106 -2.84 3.14 -24.79
CA SER A 106 -2.74 1.93 -23.98
C SER A 106 -1.34 1.33 -24.15
N ALA A 107 -0.47 1.49 -23.16
CA ALA A 107 0.79 0.76 -23.12
C ALA A 107 0.48 -0.74 -23.06
N GLY A 108 0.68 -1.44 -24.18
CA GLY A 108 0.38 -2.85 -24.34
C GLY A 108 1.25 -3.75 -23.46
N SER A 109 0.55 -4.69 -22.81
CA SER A 109 0.94 -6.01 -22.26
C SER A 109 2.37 -6.22 -21.76
#